data_AF-A0AAE0E6Q7-F1
#
_entry.id   AF-A0AAE0E6Q7-F1
#
_cell.length_a   1.000
_cell.length_b   1.000
_cell.length_c   1.000
_cell.angle_alpha   90.00
_cell.angle_beta   90.00
_cell.angle_gamma   90.00
#
_symmetry.space_group_name_H-M   'P 1'
#
loop_
_entity.id
_entity.type
_entity.pdbx_description
1 polymer ?
#
loop_
_entity_poly.entity_id
_entity_poly.type
_entity_poly.pdbx_seq_one_letter_code
_entity_poly.pdbx_strand_id
1 'polypeptide(L)'
;MGSRGILLLKLSPPKHFVFNKNTKNVSSSKLFIRHCSTTTTTSSLEPPDLPRLAETARISLTPREVEEFAPKIRQVIDWFGQLQAVDLSNIDPSIRADTETDNLREDMPETFENREAIIAAVPSYEEPFIKVPKVLNKE
;
A
#
# COMPACT_ATOMS: atom_id res chain seq x y z
N MET A 1 -2.99 61.58 -16.96
CA MET A 1 -2.10 61.04 -18.01
C MET A 1 -0.81 60.60 -17.34
N GLY A 2 -0.40 59.35 -17.52
CA GLY A 2 0.82 58.84 -16.90
C GLY A 2 0.92 57.32 -16.98
N SER A 3 1.12 56.80 -18.19
CA SER A 3 1.45 55.40 -18.46
C SER A 3 2.70 54.97 -17.71
N ARG A 4 2.67 53.79 -17.08
CA ARG A 4 3.88 53.05 -16.75
C ARG A 4 3.73 51.63 -17.26
N GLY A 5 4.61 51.29 -18.20
CA GLY A 5 4.56 50.13 -19.07
C GLY A 5 4.91 48.82 -18.37
N ILE A 6 4.35 47.75 -18.94
CA ILE A 6 4.56 46.35 -18.58
C ILE A 6 5.93 45.92 -19.13
N LEU A 7 6.85 45.51 -18.25
CA LEU A 7 8.11 44.87 -18.63
C LEU A 7 7.88 43.37 -18.84
N LEU A 8 7.88 42.98 -20.12
CA LEU A 8 7.77 41.60 -20.60
C LEU A 8 9.15 40.91 -20.47
N LEU A 9 9.37 40.18 -19.37
CA LEU A 9 10.51 39.27 -19.22
C LEU A 9 10.25 38.00 -20.04
N LYS A 10 10.86 37.92 -21.23
CA LYS A 10 10.91 36.69 -22.02
C LYS A 10 11.76 35.65 -21.28
N LEU A 11 11.12 34.65 -20.67
CA LEU A 11 11.80 33.42 -20.27
C LEU A 11 12.21 32.66 -21.53
N SER A 12 13.52 32.45 -21.69
CA SER A 12 14.10 31.56 -22.69
C SER A 12 13.75 30.11 -22.33
N PRO A 13 13.24 29.28 -23.26
CA PRO A 13 12.95 27.89 -22.97
C PRO A 13 14.27 27.11 -22.75
N PRO A 14 14.36 26.28 -21.70
CA PRO A 14 15.53 25.43 -21.50
C PRO A 14 15.63 24.37 -22.61
N LYS A 15 16.89 24.16 -23.00
CA LYS A 15 17.40 23.38 -24.13
C LYS A 15 16.85 21.94 -24.20
N HIS A 16 16.64 21.49 -25.44
CA HIS A 16 16.42 20.09 -25.84
C HIS A 16 17.12 19.09 -24.92
N PHE A 17 16.32 18.34 -24.15
CA PHE A 17 16.79 17.13 -23.50
C PHE A 17 16.70 15.99 -24.51
N VAL A 18 17.85 15.51 -24.97
CA VAL A 18 17.96 14.39 -25.89
C VAL A 18 17.69 13.11 -25.09
N PHE A 19 16.51 12.52 -25.29
CA PHE A 19 16.16 11.21 -24.73
C PHE A 19 16.99 10.13 -25.41
N ASN A 20 18.02 9.63 -24.72
CA ASN A 20 18.77 8.48 -25.17
C ASN A 20 17.95 7.21 -24.90
N LYS A 21 17.28 6.68 -25.93
CA LYS A 21 16.68 5.33 -25.94
C LYS A 21 17.80 4.29 -25.96
N ASN A 22 18.49 4.13 -24.83
CA ASN A 22 19.38 2.99 -24.66
C ASN A 22 18.51 1.79 -24.29
N THR A 23 18.03 1.07 -25.29
CA THR A 23 17.36 -0.22 -25.17
C THR A 23 18.37 -1.26 -24.71
N LYS A 24 18.78 -1.18 -23.45
CA LYS A 24 19.51 -2.26 -22.80
C LYS A 24 18.48 -3.31 -22.43
N ASN A 25 18.41 -4.30 -23.32
CA ASN A 25 17.90 -5.64 -23.13
C ASN A 25 18.19 -6.10 -21.69
N VAL A 26 17.23 -5.91 -20.78
CA VAL A 26 17.32 -6.42 -19.41
C VAL A 26 17.05 -7.90 -19.53
N SER A 27 18.16 -8.61 -19.72
CA SER A 27 18.31 -10.04 -19.51
C SER A 27 17.44 -10.46 -18.33
N SER A 28 16.57 -11.44 -18.59
CA SER A 28 15.65 -12.09 -17.67
C SER A 28 16.29 -12.34 -16.30
N SER A 29 16.26 -11.34 -15.44
CA SER A 29 16.74 -11.43 -14.08
C SER A 29 15.66 -12.16 -13.30
N LYS A 30 15.83 -13.49 -13.27
CA LYS A 30 15.30 -14.45 -12.31
C LYS A 30 14.34 -13.80 -11.33
N LEU A 31 13.05 -13.99 -11.58
CA LEU A 31 12.00 -13.77 -10.59
C LEU A 31 12.49 -14.42 -9.29
N PHE A 32 12.86 -13.59 -8.32
CA PHE A 32 13.20 -14.06 -6.99
C PHE A 32 11.90 -14.62 -6.41
N ILE A 33 11.71 -15.92 -6.61
CA ILE A 33 10.73 -16.71 -5.89
C ILE A 33 11.10 -16.55 -4.42
N ARG A 34 10.38 -15.67 -3.72
CA ARG A 34 10.38 -15.70 -2.26
C ARG A 34 9.78 -17.04 -1.90
N HIS A 35 10.62 -18.00 -1.54
CA HIS A 35 10.19 -19.26 -0.97
C HIS A 35 9.52 -18.96 0.37
N CYS A 36 8.21 -18.73 0.33
CA CYS A 36 7.37 -18.87 1.51
C CYS A 36 7.45 -20.34 1.91
N SER A 37 8.10 -20.62 3.04
CA SER A 37 8.19 -21.97 3.57
C SER A 37 6.79 -22.42 3.97
N THR A 38 6.16 -23.27 3.16
CA THR A 38 4.94 -23.98 3.56
C THR A 38 5.36 -25.03 4.57
N THR A 39 5.39 -24.64 5.84
CA THR A 39 5.47 -25.63 6.92
C THR A 39 4.18 -26.43 6.88
N THR A 40 4.28 -27.69 6.46
CA THR A 40 3.19 -28.66 6.45
C THR A 40 2.77 -28.94 7.89
N THR A 41 1.92 -28.07 8.45
CA THR A 41 1.24 -28.33 9.72
C THR A 41 -0.11 -28.95 9.41
N THR A 42 -0.18 -30.25 9.65
CA THR A 42 -1.36 -31.07 9.48
C THR A 42 -2.39 -30.74 10.57
N SER A 43 -3.64 -30.52 10.14
CA SER A 43 -4.90 -30.64 10.89
C SER A 43 -5.25 -29.60 11.98
N SER A 44 -6.45 -29.03 11.81
CA SER A 44 -7.17 -28.12 12.71
C SER A 44 -6.60 -26.70 12.78
N LEU A 45 -7.22 -25.78 12.03
CA LEU A 45 -6.99 -24.35 12.24
C LEU A 45 -7.37 -24.00 13.67
N GLU A 46 -6.39 -23.72 14.53
CA GLU A 46 -6.68 -23.18 15.84
C GLU A 46 -7.42 -21.84 15.67
N PRO A 47 -8.53 -21.62 16.40
CA PRO A 47 -9.20 -20.33 16.36
C PRO A 47 -8.21 -19.22 16.73
N PRO A 48 -8.05 -18.18 15.90
CA PRO A 48 -7.11 -17.12 16.20
C PRO A 48 -7.53 -16.37 17.45
N ASP A 49 -6.53 -15.97 18.23
CA ASP A 49 -6.71 -15.09 19.37
C ASP A 49 -7.28 -13.73 18.91
N LEU A 50 -8.56 -13.51 19.17
CA LEU A 50 -9.31 -12.36 18.68
C LEU A 50 -8.78 -11.02 19.24
N PRO A 51 -8.47 -10.88 20.55
CA PRO A 51 -7.74 -9.73 21.08
C PRO A 51 -6.46 -9.37 20.30
N ARG A 52 -5.61 -10.36 20.03
CA ARG A 52 -4.35 -10.16 19.29
C ARG A 52 -4.60 -9.76 17.84
N LEU A 53 -5.60 -10.37 17.20
CA LEU A 53 -6.01 -10.01 15.84
C LEU A 53 -6.49 -8.56 15.77
N ALA A 54 -7.30 -8.13 16.75
CA ALA A 54 -7.80 -6.76 16.85
C ALA A 54 -6.68 -5.74 17.07
N GLU A 55 -5.70 -6.06 17.93
CA GLU A 55 -4.51 -5.22 18.12
C GLU A 55 -3.72 -5.04 16.82
N THR A 56 -3.56 -6.12 16.04
CA THR A 56 -2.87 -6.11 14.75
C THR A 56 -3.60 -5.22 13.74
N ALA A 57 -4.92 -5.28 13.72
CA ALA A 57 -5.78 -4.46 12.87
C ALA A 57 -6.00 -3.02 13.39
N ARG A 58 -5.45 -2.66 14.56
CA ARG A 58 -5.71 -1.38 15.25
C ARG A 58 -7.19 -1.14 15.55
N ILE A 59 -7.93 -2.20 15.84
CA ILE A 59 -9.34 -2.18 16.24
C ILE A 59 -9.44 -2.34 17.75
N SER A 60 -10.16 -1.45 18.42
CA SER A 60 -10.47 -1.59 19.85
C SER A 60 -11.73 -2.42 20.02
N LEU A 61 -11.66 -3.49 20.82
CA LEU A 61 -12.80 -4.36 21.14
C LEU A 61 -13.03 -4.40 22.64
N THR A 62 -14.28 -4.40 23.05
CA THR A 62 -14.69 -4.67 24.43
C THR A 62 -14.76 -6.19 24.68
N PRO A 63 -14.65 -6.65 25.94
CA PRO A 63 -14.74 -8.09 26.26
C PRO A 63 -16.03 -8.74 25.76
N ARG A 64 -17.14 -8.00 25.80
CA ARG A 64 -18.45 -8.47 25.31
C ARG A 64 -18.46 -8.66 23.80
N GLU A 65 -17.86 -7.75 23.06
CA GLU A 65 -17.73 -7.88 21.59
C GLU A 65 -16.82 -9.03 21.21
N VAL A 66 -15.77 -9.30 22.00
CA VAL A 66 -14.90 -10.46 21.79
C VAL A 66 -15.71 -11.76 21.89
N GLU A 67 -16.54 -11.91 22.93
CA GLU A 67 -17.42 -13.08 23.08
C GLU A 67 -18.42 -13.23 21.92
N GLU A 68 -18.94 -12.11 21.42
CA GLU A 68 -19.90 -12.12 20.31
C GLU A 68 -19.26 -12.45 18.95
N PHE A 69 -18.07 -11.92 18.69
CA PHE A 69 -17.40 -12.06 17.39
C PHE A 69 -16.58 -13.35 17.28
N ALA A 70 -16.06 -13.89 18.38
CA ALA A 70 -15.29 -15.13 18.39
C ALA A 70 -15.95 -16.29 17.61
N PRO A 71 -17.24 -16.65 17.85
CA PRO A 71 -17.88 -17.74 17.10
C PRO A 71 -18.09 -17.40 15.62
N LYS A 72 -18.35 -16.13 15.28
CA LYS A 72 -18.56 -15.69 13.90
C LYS A 72 -17.27 -15.80 13.08
N ILE A 73 -16.15 -15.35 13.65
CA ILE A 73 -14.83 -15.46 13.02
C ILE A 73 -14.43 -16.92 12.86
N ARG A 74 -14.72 -17.76 13.87
CA ARG A 74 -14.48 -19.20 13.78
C ARG A 74 -15.23 -19.84 12.61
N GLN A 75 -16.51 -19.52 12.43
CA GLN A 75 -17.30 -20.03 11.31
C GLN A 75 -16.71 -19.67 9.94
N VAL A 76 -16.19 -18.44 9.79
CA VAL A 76 -15.54 -18.00 8.54
C VAL A 76 -14.27 -18.81 8.28
N ILE A 77 -13.45 -19.03 9.32
CA ILE A 77 -12.20 -19.79 9.20
C ILE A 77 -12.48 -21.27 8.89
N ASP A 78 -13.48 -21.86 9.54
CA ASP A 78 -13.91 -23.23 9.26
C ASP A 78 -14.38 -23.38 7.80
N TRP A 79 -15.06 -22.37 7.26
CA TRP A 79 -15.46 -22.34 5.86
C TRP A 79 -14.25 -22.28 4.91
N PHE A 80 -13.26 -21.42 5.19
CA PHE A 80 -12.01 -21.39 4.42
C PHE A 80 -11.17 -22.67 4.56
N GLY A 81 -11.31 -23.40 5.67
CA GLY A 81 -10.67 -24.69 5.89
C GLY A 81 -10.99 -25.72 4.80
N GLN A 82 -12.12 -25.60 4.12
CA GLN A 82 -12.50 -26.46 2.99
C GLN A 82 -11.49 -26.40 1.83
N LEU A 83 -10.80 -25.26 1.65
CA LEU A 83 -9.78 -25.09 0.60
C LEU A 83 -8.53 -25.94 0.84
N GLN A 84 -8.27 -26.38 2.07
CA GLN A 84 -7.12 -27.25 2.38
C GLN A 84 -7.24 -28.65 1.78
N ALA A 85 -8.45 -29.08 1.40
CA ALA A 85 -8.68 -30.37 0.75
C ALA A 85 -8.32 -30.37 -0.75
N VAL A 86 -8.05 -29.20 -1.33
CA VAL A 86 -7.73 -29.05 -2.76
C VAL A 86 -6.23 -29.25 -2.97
N ASP A 87 -5.85 -30.10 -3.93
CA ASP A 87 -4.46 -30.30 -4.33
C ASP A 87 -3.96 -29.12 -5.19
N LEU A 88 -2.88 -28.49 -4.75
CA LEU A 88 -2.25 -27.34 -5.40
C LEU A 88 -0.77 -27.60 -5.78
N SER A 89 -0.30 -28.86 -5.77
CA SER A 89 1.14 -29.17 -5.89
C SER A 89 1.78 -28.68 -7.19
N ASN A 90 1.00 -28.53 -8.26
CA ASN A 90 1.48 -28.22 -9.61
C ASN A 90 0.90 -26.92 -10.18
N ILE A 91 0.36 -26.03 -9.34
CA ILE A 91 -0.17 -24.74 -9.79
C ILE A 91 0.67 -23.59 -9.25
N ASP A 92 0.95 -22.60 -10.11
CA ASP A 92 1.58 -21.36 -9.68
C ASP A 92 0.53 -20.41 -9.07
N PRO A 93 0.87 -19.66 -7.99
CA PRO A 93 -0.05 -18.68 -7.41
C PRO A 93 -0.42 -17.57 -8.40
N SER A 94 -1.72 -17.30 -8.53
CA SER A 94 -2.20 -16.15 -9.30
C SER A 94 -2.11 -14.87 -8.46
N ILE A 95 -1.27 -13.92 -8.88
CA ILE A 95 -1.06 -12.64 -8.16
C ILE A 95 -2.02 -11.55 -8.68
N ARG A 96 -2.30 -11.56 -9.99
CA ARG A 96 -3.12 -10.55 -10.65
C ARG A 96 -3.87 -11.20 -11.82
N ALA A 97 -5.08 -10.73 -12.09
CA ALA A 97 -5.91 -11.25 -13.18
C ALA A 97 -5.39 -10.82 -14.56
N ASP A 98 -4.77 -9.64 -14.66
CA ASP A 98 -4.19 -9.08 -15.87
C ASP A 98 -2.68 -9.33 -16.00
N THR A 99 -2.28 -9.56 -17.24
CA THR A 99 -0.92 -9.97 -17.64
C THR A 99 0.00 -8.76 -17.91
N GLU A 100 -0.42 -7.53 -17.62
CA GLU A 100 0.36 -6.33 -17.95
C GLU A 100 1.61 -6.18 -17.10
N THR A 101 2.71 -6.73 -17.56
CA THR A 101 4.02 -6.49 -16.98
C THR A 101 4.51 -5.10 -17.37
N ASP A 102 5.16 -4.40 -16.44
CA ASP A 102 5.90 -3.14 -16.69
C ASP A 102 5.05 -1.84 -16.71
N ASN A 103 4.18 -1.67 -15.71
CA ASN A 103 3.53 -0.38 -15.46
C ASN A 103 4.45 0.54 -14.65
N LEU A 104 5.39 1.19 -15.34
CA LEU A 104 6.30 2.18 -14.76
C LEU A 104 5.80 3.60 -15.02
N ARG A 105 5.77 4.41 -13.96
CA ARG A 105 5.53 5.86 -14.07
C ARG A 105 6.78 6.55 -14.63
N GLU A 106 6.59 7.53 -15.51
CA GLU A 106 7.68 8.38 -16.00
C GLU A 106 8.33 9.17 -14.85
N ASP A 107 9.66 9.28 -14.85
CA ASP A 107 10.41 10.05 -13.84
C ASP A 107 10.43 11.55 -14.18
N MET A 108 9.25 12.16 -14.14
CA MET A 108 9.08 13.61 -14.33
C MET A 108 8.50 14.23 -13.06
N PRO A 109 9.01 15.42 -12.65
CA PRO A 109 8.46 16.14 -11.51
C PRO A 109 7.10 16.74 -11.88
N GLU A 110 6.11 16.53 -11.02
CA GLU A 110 4.79 17.14 -11.12
C GLU A 110 4.56 18.07 -9.93
N THR A 111 4.05 19.27 -10.20
CA THR A 111 3.67 20.21 -9.15
C THR A 111 2.23 19.94 -8.73
N PHE A 112 2.01 19.73 -7.44
CA PHE A 112 0.68 19.58 -6.87
C PHE A 112 0.21 20.93 -6.33
N GLU A 113 -0.67 21.60 -7.08
CA GLU A 113 -1.15 22.96 -6.76
C GLU A 113 -2.16 23.00 -5.60
N ASN A 114 -2.69 21.86 -5.16
CA ASN A 114 -3.83 21.83 -4.23
C ASN A 114 -3.42 21.59 -2.77
N ARG A 115 -2.38 22.29 -2.31
CA ARG A 115 -1.85 22.12 -0.95
C ARG A 115 -2.89 22.51 0.10
N GLU A 116 -3.63 23.59 -0.15
CA GLU A 116 -4.62 24.13 0.77
C GLU A 116 -5.77 23.14 1.00
N ALA A 117 -6.29 22.50 -0.06
CA ALA A 117 -7.35 21.50 0.12
C ALA A 117 -6.86 20.22 0.81
N ILE A 118 -5.60 19.82 0.59
CA ILE A 118 -5.01 18.67 1.30
C ILE A 118 -4.96 18.96 2.80
N ILE A 119 -4.51 20.16 3.20
CA ILE A 119 -4.44 20.56 4.61
C ILE A 119 -5.83 20.72 5.23
N ALA A 120 -6.79 21.25 4.47
CA ALA A 120 -8.17 21.38 4.94
C ALA A 120 -8.84 20.02 5.24
N ALA A 121 -8.36 18.91 4.65
CA ALA A 121 -8.83 17.56 4.95
C ALA A 121 -8.23 16.97 6.24
N VAL A 122 -7.21 17.60 6.82
CA VAL A 122 -6.51 17.10 8.01
C VAL A 122 -7.23 17.58 9.29
N PRO A 123 -7.63 16.67 10.21
CA PRO A 123 -8.36 17.06 11.42
C PRO A 123 -7.60 17.99 12.37
N SER A 124 -6.27 17.85 12.45
CA SER A 124 -5.43 18.69 13.32
C SER A 124 -4.05 18.89 12.69
N TYR A 125 -3.68 20.16 12.52
CA TYR A 125 -2.39 20.56 11.96
C TYR A 125 -1.88 21.82 12.65
N GLU A 126 -0.57 22.03 12.61
CA GLU A 126 0.11 23.24 13.07
C GLU A 126 1.13 23.58 11.99
N GLU A 127 0.87 24.64 11.22
CA GLU A 127 1.57 24.92 9.97
C GLU A 127 3.10 24.96 10.15
N PRO A 128 3.89 24.21 9.35
CA PRO A 128 3.53 23.41 8.16
C PRO A 128 3.27 21.91 8.41
N PHE A 129 3.07 21.46 9.65
CA PHE A 129 3.06 20.05 10.07
C PHE A 129 1.67 19.51 10.43
N ILE A 130 1.51 18.19 10.28
CA ILE A 130 0.34 17.46 10.80
C ILE A 130 0.60 17.12 12.27
N LYS A 131 -0.39 17.40 13.12
CA LYS A 131 -0.28 17.13 14.56
C LYS A 131 -0.68 15.69 14.85
N VAL A 132 0.24 14.93 15.43
CA VAL A 132 -0.01 13.54 15.87
C VAL A 132 0.32 13.38 17.36
N PRO A 133 -0.33 12.44 18.07
CA PRO A 133 0.07 12.09 19.42
C PRO A 133 1.53 11.67 19.46
N LYS A 134 2.24 12.08 20.52
CA LYS A 134 3.64 11.71 20.71
C LYS A 134 3.77 10.18 20.80
N VAL A 135 4.65 9.61 19.98
CA VAL A 135 4.99 8.19 20.08
C VAL A 135 5.75 7.97 21.39
N LEU A 136 5.14 7.20 22.29
CA LEU A 136 5.78 6.71 23.51
C LEU A 136 6.14 5.24 23.27
N ASN A 137 7.37 4.85 23.61
CA ASN A 137 7.72 3.43 23.61
C ASN A 137 6.92 2.75 24.73
N LYS A 138 6.20 1.68 24.39
CA LYS A 138 5.68 0.75 25.40
C LYS A 138 6.85 -0.14 25.82
N GLU A 139 7.20 -0.13 27.09
CA GLU A 139 8.02 -1.19 27.70
C GLU A 139 7.22 -2.49 27.80
#